data_AF-X1NXY2-F1
#
_entry.id   AF-X1NXY2-F1
#
_cell.length_a   1.000
_cell.length_b   1.000
_cell.length_c   1.000
_cell.angle_alpha   90.00
_cell.angle_beta   90.00
_cell.angle_gamma   90.00
#
_symmetry.space_group_name_H-M   'P 1'
#
loop_
_entity.id
_entity.type
_entity.pdbx_description
1 polymer ?
#
loop_
_entity_poly.entity_id
_entity_poly.type
_entity_poly.pdbx_seq_one_letter_code
_entity_poly.pdbx_strand_id
1 'polypeptide(L)'
;MSLSKFFIVLPSLFCRYGNSLHDAAYFRQAFQAAIVTAEMGKPLAEARGEILYGASYLEWFAEEGKRINGDVLTSHQDDKRLFVIKQPIGVTGAITPWNFPHAMLARKLAPALAVGCAMVAKPAEQTPLSAIALAVLAERAGLPAGLFSVVTGTDGPAIGREMCSNEKLRKLTFTGSTEVGRILLRQGADQVMKMSMELGGNAPFIVFDDADVDAAVAGAMLSKYRNNGQTCICANRIYVQTAVYDTFAAKLATTVAELELGSGFAPGVTMGPLIDEAAV
;
A
#
# COMPACT_ATOMS: atom_id res chain seq x y z
N MET A 1 -5.79 -14.64 25.32
CA MET A 1 -5.13 -13.45 25.90
C MET A 1 -5.94 -12.23 25.48
N SER A 2 -6.51 -11.45 26.41
CA SER A 2 -7.41 -10.33 26.05
C SER A 2 -6.65 -9.21 25.33
N LEU A 3 -7.22 -8.67 24.24
CA LEU A 3 -6.75 -7.47 23.51
C LEU A 3 -6.52 -6.27 24.46
N SER A 4 -7.21 -6.23 25.61
CA SER A 4 -7.04 -5.19 26.64
C SER A 4 -5.62 -5.11 27.22
N LYS A 5 -4.81 -6.18 27.16
CA LYS A 5 -3.40 -6.15 27.58
C LYS A 5 -2.45 -5.55 26.52
N PHE A 6 -2.90 -5.42 25.28
CA PHE A 6 -2.08 -5.04 24.12
C PHE A 6 -2.25 -3.60 23.63
N PHE A 7 -3.24 -2.87 24.15
CA PHE A 7 -3.29 -1.40 24.00
C PHE A 7 -2.05 -0.70 24.62
N ILE A 8 -1.16 -1.48 25.25
CA ILE A 8 0.14 -1.09 25.80
C ILE A 8 1.26 -1.78 25.01
N VAL A 9 1.20 -1.85 23.68
CA VAL A 9 2.44 -1.80 22.91
C VAL A 9 2.87 -0.34 22.99
N LEU A 10 3.75 -0.02 23.93
CA LEU A 10 4.33 1.33 23.99
C LEU A 10 4.89 1.66 22.59
N PRO A 11 4.73 2.89 22.08
CA PRO A 11 5.29 3.23 20.78
C PRO A 11 6.81 2.94 20.65
N SER A 12 7.53 2.87 21.77
CA SER A 12 8.92 2.38 21.85
C SER A 12 9.10 0.89 21.54
N LEU A 13 8.14 0.03 21.89
CA LEU A 13 8.12 -1.38 21.52
C LEU A 13 7.90 -1.53 20.00
N PHE A 14 6.99 -0.76 19.40
CA PHE A 14 6.87 -0.79 17.93
C PHE A 14 8.11 -0.25 17.24
N CYS A 15 8.78 0.79 17.75
CA CYS A 15 10.06 1.23 17.16
C CYS A 15 11.06 0.06 17.03
N ARG A 16 11.09 -0.85 18.02
CA ARG A 16 11.93 -2.05 17.98
C ARG A 16 11.43 -3.09 16.97
N TYR A 17 10.13 -3.39 16.97
CA TYR A 17 9.55 -4.40 16.08
C TYR A 17 9.47 -3.94 14.62
N GLY A 18 9.16 -2.67 14.37
CA GLY A 18 9.12 -2.06 13.06
C GLY A 18 10.50 -2.02 12.42
N ASN A 19 11.55 -1.67 13.17
CA ASN A 19 12.93 -1.76 12.67
C ASN A 19 13.35 -3.21 12.40
N SER A 20 13.01 -4.14 13.31
CA SER A 20 13.26 -5.58 13.09
C SER A 20 12.53 -6.13 11.86
N LEU A 21 11.30 -5.69 11.62
CA LEU A 21 10.49 -6.09 10.47
C LEU A 21 10.99 -5.45 9.17
N HIS A 22 11.44 -4.19 9.24
CA HIS A 22 12.18 -3.53 8.16
C HIS A 22 13.43 -4.34 7.79
N ASP A 23 14.28 -4.67 8.77
CA ASP A 23 15.52 -5.43 8.53
C ASP A 23 15.23 -6.81 7.95
N ALA A 24 14.22 -7.50 8.50
CA ALA A 24 13.78 -8.78 7.98
C ALA A 24 13.32 -8.68 6.52
N ALA A 25 12.59 -7.61 6.17
CA ALA A 25 12.14 -7.37 4.80
C ALA A 25 13.31 -7.02 3.86
N TYR A 26 14.22 -6.15 4.32
CA TYR A 26 15.38 -5.68 3.59
C TYR A 26 16.37 -6.81 3.30
N PHE A 27 16.77 -7.60 4.31
CA PHE A 27 17.73 -8.70 4.14
C PHE A 27 17.15 -9.89 3.37
N ARG A 28 15.82 -10.04 3.30
CA ARG A 28 15.14 -11.12 2.56
C ARG A 28 14.42 -10.61 1.32
N GLN A 29 14.81 -9.44 0.82
CA GLN A 29 14.19 -8.78 -0.32
C GLN A 29 14.16 -9.67 -1.57
N ALA A 30 15.24 -10.41 -1.85
CA ALA A 30 15.31 -11.29 -3.01
C ALA A 30 14.24 -12.40 -2.99
N PHE A 31 13.99 -13.00 -1.82
CA PHE A 31 12.98 -14.04 -1.65
C PHE A 31 11.57 -13.48 -1.81
N GLN A 32 11.26 -12.35 -1.17
CA GLN A 32 9.94 -11.72 -1.29
C GLN A 32 9.69 -11.19 -2.70
N ALA A 33 10.70 -10.63 -3.36
CA ALA A 33 10.58 -10.18 -4.74
C ALA A 33 10.30 -11.34 -5.70
N ALA A 34 10.89 -12.52 -5.46
CA ALA A 34 10.57 -13.71 -6.23
C ALA A 34 9.11 -14.15 -6.04
N ILE A 35 8.58 -14.10 -4.82
CA ILE A 35 7.15 -14.37 -4.56
C ILE A 35 6.27 -13.40 -5.35
N VAL A 36 6.53 -12.09 -5.24
CA VAL A 36 5.76 -11.05 -5.95
C VAL A 36 5.83 -11.28 -7.46
N THR A 37 7.02 -11.54 -8.00
CA THR A 37 7.20 -11.81 -9.45
C THR A 37 6.39 -13.03 -9.88
N ALA A 38 6.39 -14.10 -9.07
CA ALA A 38 5.70 -15.35 -9.40
C ALA A 38 4.17 -15.22 -9.35
N GLU A 39 3.60 -14.51 -8.38
CA GLU A 39 2.15 -14.40 -8.22
C GLU A 39 1.51 -13.23 -8.99
N MET A 40 2.26 -12.15 -9.23
CA MET A 40 1.73 -10.93 -9.83
C MET A 40 2.19 -10.74 -11.28
N GLY A 41 3.41 -11.17 -11.62
CA GLY A 41 3.95 -11.12 -12.98
C GLY A 41 4.95 -10.00 -13.26
N LYS A 42 5.04 -8.94 -12.43
CA LYS A 42 5.99 -7.84 -12.66
C LYS A 42 7.45 -8.31 -12.67
N PRO A 43 8.34 -7.67 -13.44
CA PRO A 43 9.76 -8.04 -13.48
C PRO A 43 10.42 -8.04 -12.09
N LEU A 44 11.39 -8.94 -11.89
CA LEU A 44 12.06 -9.11 -10.60
C LEU A 44 12.72 -7.84 -10.07
N ALA A 45 13.21 -6.97 -10.96
CA ALA A 45 13.76 -5.67 -10.59
C ALA A 45 12.68 -4.73 -10.01
N GLU A 46 11.49 -4.67 -10.61
CA GLU A 46 10.37 -3.90 -10.09
C GLU A 46 9.86 -4.48 -8.76
N ALA A 47 9.74 -5.81 -8.67
CA ALA A 47 9.35 -6.49 -7.45
C ALA A 47 10.32 -6.18 -6.30
N ARG A 48 11.63 -6.18 -6.56
CA ARG A 48 12.65 -5.73 -5.59
C ARG A 48 12.42 -4.29 -5.16
N GLY A 49 12.21 -3.39 -6.10
CA GLY A 49 11.87 -1.98 -5.80
C GLY A 49 10.65 -1.87 -4.89
N GLU A 50 9.60 -2.66 -5.15
CA GLU A 50 8.42 -2.70 -4.29
C GLU A 50 8.71 -3.19 -2.86
N ILE A 51 9.53 -4.23 -2.69
CA ILE A 51 9.85 -4.71 -1.33
C ILE A 51 10.58 -3.63 -0.53
N LEU A 52 11.54 -2.91 -1.13
CA LEU A 52 12.21 -1.79 -0.47
C LEU A 52 11.26 -0.64 -0.17
N TYR A 53 10.37 -0.34 -1.12
CA TYR A 53 9.34 0.66 -0.92
C TYR A 53 8.36 0.29 0.20
N GLY A 54 8.02 -0.98 0.34
CA GLY A 54 7.25 -1.48 1.48
C GLY A 54 8.02 -1.42 2.80
N ALA A 55 9.32 -1.76 2.78
CA ALA A 55 10.18 -1.70 3.95
C ALA A 55 10.33 -0.27 4.46
N SER A 56 10.45 0.74 3.58
CA SER A 56 10.57 2.13 4.01
C SER A 56 9.35 2.65 4.78
N TYR A 57 8.13 2.13 4.51
CA TYR A 57 6.97 2.43 5.35
C TYR A 57 7.14 1.91 6.79
N LEU A 58 7.70 0.71 6.95
CA LEU A 58 7.92 0.11 8.27
C LEU A 58 8.93 0.94 9.07
N GLU A 59 10.04 1.33 8.46
CA GLU A 59 11.05 2.20 9.08
C GLU A 59 10.46 3.56 9.44
N TRP A 60 9.86 4.25 8.47
CA TRP A 60 9.29 5.59 8.67
C TRP A 60 8.27 5.61 9.81
N PHE A 61 7.31 4.69 9.82
CA PHE A 61 6.30 4.67 10.87
C PHE A 61 6.81 4.11 12.20
N ALA A 62 7.87 3.30 12.21
CA ALA A 62 8.57 2.93 13.44
C ALA A 62 9.17 4.17 14.12
N GLU A 63 9.65 5.13 13.33
CA GLU A 63 10.07 6.40 13.88
C GLU A 63 8.91 7.30 14.31
N GLU A 64 7.88 7.44 13.46
CA GLU A 64 6.73 8.30 13.73
C GLU A 64 5.91 7.84 14.93
N GLY A 65 5.94 6.56 15.29
CA GLY A 65 5.34 6.06 16.53
C GLY A 65 5.82 6.82 17.78
N LYS A 66 7.06 7.29 17.79
CA LYS A 66 7.63 8.08 18.91
C LYS A 66 7.21 9.56 18.90
N ARG A 67 6.54 10.01 17.84
CA ARG A 67 6.21 11.43 17.59
C ARG A 67 4.70 11.71 17.58
N ILE A 68 3.92 10.87 18.28
CA ILE A 68 2.48 11.05 18.46
C ILE A 68 2.24 12.14 19.53
N ASN A 69 2.41 13.40 19.12
CA ASN A 69 2.30 14.55 20.01
C ASN A 69 0.83 14.95 20.23
N GLY A 70 0.47 15.20 21.48
CA GLY A 70 -0.75 15.90 21.88
C GLY A 70 -0.55 17.42 21.94
N ASP A 71 -1.58 18.14 22.38
CA ASP A 71 -1.56 19.60 22.45
C ASP A 71 -2.00 20.08 23.85
N VAL A 72 -1.44 21.19 24.32
CA VAL A 72 -1.92 21.93 25.48
C VAL A 72 -2.45 23.26 24.98
N LEU A 73 -3.74 23.51 25.18
CA LEU A 73 -4.43 24.67 24.61
C LEU A 73 -4.64 25.73 25.69
N THR A 74 -4.62 27.01 25.27
CA THR A 74 -4.98 28.12 26.16
C THR A 74 -6.44 27.99 26.57
N SER A 75 -6.67 27.99 27.87
CA SER A 75 -8.03 27.95 28.43
C SER A 75 -8.71 29.32 28.33
N HIS A 76 -10.02 29.31 28.11
CA HIS A 76 -10.86 30.50 28.20
C HIS A 76 -11.42 30.73 29.62
N GLN A 77 -11.15 29.80 30.55
CA GLN A 77 -11.56 29.86 31.96
C GLN A 77 -10.32 29.69 32.85
N ASP A 78 -10.20 30.53 33.88
CA ASP A 78 -9.01 30.61 34.74
C ASP A 78 -8.73 29.34 35.55
N ASP A 79 -9.75 28.50 35.78
CA ASP A 79 -9.66 27.27 36.57
C ASP A 79 -9.62 25.98 35.72
N LYS A 80 -9.53 26.09 34.38
CA LYS A 80 -9.50 24.93 33.47
C LYS A 80 -8.15 24.79 32.76
N ARG A 81 -7.78 23.54 32.47
CA ARG A 81 -6.68 23.19 31.56
C ARG A 81 -7.24 22.35 30.43
N LEU A 82 -6.87 22.70 29.21
CA LEU A 82 -7.30 21.99 28.01
C LEU A 82 -6.10 21.23 27.44
N PHE A 83 -6.25 19.92 27.28
CA PHE A 83 -5.24 19.08 26.64
C PHE A 83 -5.89 18.15 25.63
N VAL A 84 -5.16 17.87 24.55
CA VAL A 84 -5.53 16.93 23.49
C VAL A 84 -4.53 15.79 23.55
N ILE A 85 -5.03 14.56 23.65
CA ILE A 85 -4.22 13.34 23.53
C ILE A 85 -4.67 12.54 22.30
N LYS A 86 -3.74 11.77 21.72
CA LYS A 86 -4.00 10.89 20.58
C LYS A 86 -3.79 9.45 21.02
N GLN A 87 -4.77 8.60 20.77
CA GLN A 87 -4.77 7.20 21.18
C GLN A 87 -5.14 6.28 20.01
N PRO A 88 -4.66 5.02 19.99
CA PRO A 88 -5.06 4.04 18.98
C PRO A 88 -6.56 3.86 18.92
N ILE A 89 -7.06 3.59 17.72
CA ILE A 89 -8.48 3.33 17.52
C ILE A 89 -8.90 1.90 17.91
N GLY A 90 -7.94 0.98 18.03
CA GLY A 90 -8.18 -0.42 18.40
C GLY A 90 -7.88 -1.39 17.27
N VAL A 91 -8.77 -2.34 17.02
CA VAL A 91 -8.60 -3.32 15.95
C VAL A 91 -8.94 -2.69 14.61
N THR A 92 -8.07 -2.89 13.62
CA THR A 92 -8.21 -2.36 12.27
C THR A 92 -8.28 -3.48 11.25
N GLY A 93 -9.00 -3.24 10.16
CA GLY A 93 -9.10 -4.12 9.01
C GLY A 93 -8.41 -3.50 7.81
N ALA A 94 -7.64 -4.29 7.07
CA ALA A 94 -7.04 -3.89 5.80
C ALA A 94 -7.53 -4.80 4.68
N ILE A 95 -7.99 -4.20 3.59
CA ILE A 95 -8.28 -4.92 2.34
C ILE A 95 -7.39 -4.33 1.26
N THR A 96 -6.52 -5.15 0.66
CA THR A 96 -5.45 -4.69 -0.26
C THR A 96 -5.58 -5.31 -1.65
N PRO A 97 -5.19 -4.58 -2.71
CA PRO A 97 -5.26 -5.03 -4.10
C PRO A 97 -4.04 -5.89 -4.46
N TRP A 98 -4.05 -6.41 -5.69
CA TRP A 98 -3.01 -7.30 -6.23
C TRP A 98 -1.81 -6.59 -6.86
N ASN A 99 -1.95 -5.32 -7.23
CA ASN A 99 -0.96 -4.64 -8.08
C ASN A 99 0.35 -4.26 -7.37
N PHE A 100 0.30 -4.03 -6.06
CA PHE A 100 1.47 -3.86 -5.18
C PHE A 100 1.21 -4.68 -3.91
N PRO A 101 1.33 -6.02 -4.00
CA PRO A 101 0.85 -6.94 -2.99
C PRO A 101 1.61 -6.82 -1.66
N HIS A 102 2.86 -6.35 -1.68
CA HIS A 102 3.64 -6.07 -0.48
C HIS A 102 3.41 -4.64 0.01
N ALA A 103 3.64 -3.64 -0.86
CA ALA A 103 3.70 -2.24 -0.42
C ALA A 103 2.32 -1.70 0.02
N MET A 104 1.21 -2.14 -0.58
CA MET A 104 -0.12 -1.70 -0.15
C MET A 104 -0.49 -2.18 1.24
N LEU A 105 -0.01 -3.37 1.63
CA LEU A 105 -0.20 -3.89 2.96
C LEU A 105 0.74 -3.21 3.95
N ALA A 106 2.03 -3.09 3.63
CA ALA A 106 3.01 -2.42 4.49
C ALA A 106 2.59 -0.97 4.83
N ARG A 107 2.11 -0.21 3.84
CA ARG A 107 1.61 1.17 4.02
C ARG A 107 0.43 1.28 5.00
N LYS A 108 -0.33 0.20 5.20
CA LYS A 108 -1.48 0.15 6.13
C LYS A 108 -1.06 -0.41 7.48
N LEU A 109 -0.28 -1.49 7.46
CA LEU A 109 0.19 -2.19 8.66
C LEU A 109 1.12 -1.32 9.50
N ALA A 110 2.10 -0.67 8.87
CA ALA A 110 3.11 0.12 9.54
C ALA A 110 2.52 1.24 10.43
N PRO A 111 1.64 2.14 9.93
CA PRO A 111 1.06 3.17 10.78
C PRO A 111 0.08 2.60 11.83
N ALA A 112 -0.62 1.50 11.53
CA ALA A 112 -1.54 0.88 12.49
C ALA A 112 -0.77 0.35 13.71
N LEU A 113 0.29 -0.42 13.47
CA LEU A 113 1.13 -0.94 14.55
C LEU A 113 1.87 0.19 15.29
N ALA A 114 2.32 1.24 14.59
CA ALA A 114 3.00 2.38 15.18
C ALA A 114 2.20 3.11 16.26
N VAL A 115 0.89 3.21 16.08
CA VAL A 115 0.01 3.85 17.07
C VAL A 115 -0.55 2.85 18.09
N GLY A 116 -0.19 1.57 18.02
CA GLY A 116 -0.64 0.52 18.93
C GLY A 116 -1.96 -0.16 18.55
N CYS A 117 -2.35 -0.12 17.27
CA CYS A 117 -3.50 -0.88 16.77
C CYS A 117 -3.12 -2.33 16.41
N ALA A 118 -4.10 -3.23 16.44
CA ALA A 118 -3.99 -4.53 15.79
C ALA A 118 -4.55 -4.47 14.35
N MET A 119 -4.10 -5.36 13.46
CA MET A 119 -4.55 -5.42 12.08
C MET A 119 -4.93 -6.83 11.64
N VAL A 120 -6.15 -6.96 11.09
CA VAL A 120 -6.58 -8.11 10.29
C VAL A 120 -6.52 -7.71 8.81
N ALA A 121 -5.75 -8.41 8.00
CA ALA A 121 -5.55 -8.09 6.59
C ALA A 121 -6.17 -9.16 5.68
N LYS A 122 -6.92 -8.72 4.66
CA LYS A 122 -7.41 -9.52 3.55
C LYS A 122 -6.70 -9.07 2.26
N PRO A 123 -5.68 -9.81 1.77
CA PRO A 123 -5.06 -9.51 0.49
C PRO A 123 -5.95 -9.92 -0.69
N ALA A 124 -5.61 -9.44 -1.88
CA ALA A 124 -6.21 -9.94 -3.12
C ALA A 124 -5.97 -11.45 -3.27
N GLU A 125 -6.92 -12.15 -3.87
CA GLU A 125 -6.84 -13.61 -4.04
C GLU A 125 -5.82 -14.02 -5.09
N GLN A 126 -5.52 -13.13 -6.04
CA GLN A 126 -4.49 -13.32 -7.06
C GLN A 126 -3.07 -13.32 -6.47
N THR A 127 -2.83 -12.52 -5.42
CA THR A 127 -1.49 -12.29 -4.88
C THR A 127 -1.43 -12.39 -3.33
N PRO A 128 -1.86 -13.51 -2.73
CA PRO A 128 -1.93 -13.64 -1.28
C PRO A 128 -0.58 -13.98 -0.64
N LEU A 129 0.37 -14.53 -1.40
CA LEU A 129 1.59 -15.12 -0.86
C LEU A 129 2.54 -14.06 -0.33
N SER A 130 2.63 -12.88 -0.96
CA SER A 130 3.45 -11.78 -0.46
C SER A 130 2.96 -11.27 0.91
N ALA A 131 1.65 -11.20 1.11
CA ALA A 131 1.06 -10.84 2.42
C ALA A 131 1.33 -11.91 3.49
N ILE A 132 1.24 -13.19 3.12
CA ILE A 132 1.58 -14.31 4.03
C ILE A 132 3.06 -14.27 4.39
N ALA A 133 3.95 -14.01 3.43
CA ALA A 133 5.37 -13.87 3.68
C ALA A 133 5.65 -12.74 4.68
N LEU A 134 5.00 -11.58 4.55
CA LEU A 134 5.10 -10.49 5.51
C LEU A 134 4.63 -10.89 6.91
N ALA A 135 3.56 -11.70 7.04
CA ALA A 135 3.11 -12.22 8.33
C ALA A 135 4.14 -13.14 9.00
N VAL A 136 4.76 -14.05 8.22
CA VAL A 136 5.84 -14.92 8.71
C VAL A 136 7.05 -14.08 9.16
N LEU A 137 7.38 -13.01 8.44
CA LEU A 137 8.44 -12.09 8.85
C LEU A 137 8.08 -11.31 10.11
N ALA A 138 6.82 -10.89 10.27
CA ALA A 138 6.35 -10.21 11.47
C ALA A 138 6.47 -11.11 12.72
N GLU A 139 6.08 -12.38 12.62
CA GLU A 139 6.27 -13.36 13.70
C GLU A 139 7.77 -13.54 14.04
N ARG A 140 8.62 -13.69 13.02
CA ARG A 140 10.08 -13.82 13.21
C ARG A 140 10.73 -12.57 13.79
N ALA A 141 10.19 -11.39 13.48
CA ALA A 141 10.60 -10.12 14.06
C ALA A 141 10.19 -9.98 15.54
N GLY A 142 9.38 -10.91 16.05
CA GLY A 142 8.92 -10.96 17.43
C GLY A 142 7.62 -10.21 17.67
N LEU A 143 6.86 -9.87 16.62
CA LEU A 143 5.56 -9.24 16.76
C LEU A 143 4.62 -10.16 17.57
N PRO A 144 4.02 -9.69 18.67
CA PRO A 144 3.11 -10.50 19.47
C PRO A 144 1.94 -11.09 18.67
N ALA A 145 1.59 -12.34 18.99
CA ALA A 145 0.47 -13.04 18.38
C ALA A 145 -0.84 -12.23 18.51
N GLY A 146 -1.58 -12.14 17.40
CA GLY A 146 -2.87 -11.44 17.33
C GLY A 146 -2.78 -9.94 17.03
N LEU A 147 -1.58 -9.33 16.97
CA LEU A 147 -1.44 -7.94 16.51
C LEU A 147 -1.47 -7.80 14.99
N PHE A 148 -1.07 -8.85 14.28
CA PHE A 148 -1.20 -8.93 12.83
C PHE A 148 -1.72 -10.31 12.46
N SER A 149 -2.75 -10.36 11.62
CA SER A 149 -3.31 -11.59 11.10
C SER A 149 -3.66 -11.39 9.63
N VAL A 150 -3.33 -12.38 8.81
CA VAL A 150 -3.66 -12.40 7.38
C VAL A 150 -4.73 -13.46 7.16
N VAL A 151 -5.86 -13.07 6.58
CA VAL A 151 -6.98 -13.94 6.24
C VAL A 151 -7.13 -13.94 4.72
N THR A 152 -6.92 -15.10 4.10
CA THR A 152 -7.13 -15.30 2.67
C THR A 152 -8.52 -15.89 2.43
N GLY A 153 -9.06 -15.62 1.25
CA GLY A 153 -10.35 -16.18 0.84
C GLY A 153 -10.80 -15.62 -0.50
N THR A 154 -11.58 -16.43 -1.21
CA THR A 154 -12.12 -16.11 -2.53
C THR A 154 -13.45 -15.36 -2.45
N ASP A 155 -14.22 -15.54 -1.36
CA ASP A 155 -15.42 -14.74 -1.10
C ASP A 155 -15.07 -13.37 -0.49
N GLY A 156 -14.50 -12.50 -1.32
CA GLY A 156 -14.20 -11.12 -0.97
C GLY A 156 -15.40 -10.35 -0.38
N PRO A 157 -16.61 -10.44 -0.98
CA PRO A 157 -17.81 -9.80 -0.43
C PRO A 157 -18.19 -10.27 0.98
N ALA A 158 -18.11 -11.57 1.29
CA ALA A 158 -18.40 -12.05 2.63
C ALA A 158 -17.39 -11.55 3.67
N ILE A 159 -16.10 -11.61 3.36
CA ILE A 159 -15.06 -11.11 4.28
C ILE A 159 -15.20 -9.60 4.47
N GLY A 160 -15.47 -8.85 3.39
CA GLY A 160 -15.72 -7.40 3.45
C GLY A 160 -16.92 -7.05 4.33
N ARG A 161 -18.03 -7.79 4.20
CA ARG A 161 -19.21 -7.64 5.06
C ARG A 161 -18.87 -7.89 6.52
N GLU A 162 -18.23 -9.01 6.85
CA GLU A 162 -17.83 -9.34 8.22
C GLU A 162 -16.91 -8.25 8.81
N MET A 163 -15.93 -7.77 8.03
CA MET A 163 -15.04 -6.70 8.48
C MET A 163 -15.79 -5.38 8.75
N CYS A 164 -16.90 -5.12 8.06
CA CYS A 164 -17.72 -3.91 8.27
C CYS A 164 -18.78 -4.08 9.37
N SER A 165 -19.27 -5.30 9.61
CA SER A 165 -20.33 -5.60 10.58
C SER A 165 -19.82 -6.10 11.93
N ASN A 166 -18.52 -6.38 12.08
CA ASN A 166 -17.94 -6.81 13.36
C ASN A 166 -17.57 -5.62 14.26
N GLU A 167 -18.30 -5.44 15.36
CA GLU A 167 -18.14 -4.31 16.29
C GLU A 167 -16.74 -4.19 16.93
N LYS A 168 -15.94 -5.26 16.91
CA LYS A 168 -14.55 -5.23 17.41
C LYS A 168 -13.65 -4.39 16.51
N LEU A 169 -13.98 -4.28 15.23
CA LEU A 169 -13.17 -3.66 14.20
C LEU A 169 -13.59 -2.19 14.07
N ARG A 170 -12.71 -1.25 14.46
CA ARG A 170 -13.05 0.18 14.59
C ARG A 170 -12.61 1.03 13.41
N LYS A 171 -11.77 0.47 12.53
CA LYS A 171 -11.31 1.13 11.31
C LYS A 171 -11.13 0.14 10.18
N LEU A 172 -11.65 0.46 9.01
CA LEU A 172 -11.31 -0.22 7.76
C LEU A 172 -10.40 0.67 6.90
N THR A 173 -9.40 0.08 6.26
CA THR A 173 -8.59 0.74 5.23
C THR A 173 -8.57 -0.10 3.97
N PHE A 174 -9.12 0.42 2.89
CA PHE A 174 -9.27 -0.29 1.62
C PHE A 174 -8.50 0.41 0.52
N THR A 175 -7.90 -0.40 -0.35
CA THR A 175 -7.35 0.06 -1.63
C THR A 175 -7.85 -0.86 -2.73
N GLY A 176 -8.42 -0.30 -3.79
CA GLY A 176 -9.02 -1.07 -4.89
C GLY A 176 -9.95 -0.23 -5.76
N SER A 177 -10.96 -0.84 -6.37
CA SER A 177 -11.86 -0.13 -7.27
C SER A 177 -12.79 0.83 -6.53
N THR A 178 -13.19 1.90 -7.21
CA THR A 178 -14.10 2.90 -6.67
C THR A 178 -15.48 2.30 -6.34
N GLU A 179 -15.92 1.34 -7.15
CA GLU A 179 -17.18 0.61 -6.98
C GLU A 179 -17.20 -0.15 -5.66
N VAL A 180 -16.17 -0.95 -5.37
CA VAL A 180 -16.05 -1.71 -4.13
C VAL A 180 -15.89 -0.76 -2.92
N GLY A 181 -15.12 0.33 -3.09
CA GLY A 181 -14.99 1.35 -2.05
C GLY A 181 -16.33 1.94 -1.61
N ARG A 182 -17.23 2.25 -2.56
CA ARG A 182 -18.59 2.73 -2.26
C ARG A 182 -19.43 1.67 -1.53
N ILE A 183 -19.29 0.39 -1.88
CA ILE A 183 -19.99 -0.70 -1.18
C ILE A 183 -19.52 -0.78 0.27
N LEU A 184 -18.20 -0.79 0.51
CA LEU A 184 -17.63 -0.84 1.85
C LEU A 184 -18.02 0.38 2.70
N LEU A 185 -18.01 1.59 2.11
CA LEU A 185 -18.47 2.80 2.80
C LEU A 185 -19.92 2.68 3.28
N ARG A 186 -20.82 2.11 2.46
CA ARG A 186 -22.21 1.87 2.88
C ARG A 186 -22.30 0.83 3.99
N GLN A 187 -21.54 -0.26 3.88
CA GLN A 187 -21.53 -1.33 4.89
C GLN A 187 -20.97 -0.86 6.24
N GLY A 188 -19.98 0.04 6.25
CA GLY A 188 -19.40 0.59 7.47
C GLY A 188 -20.24 1.70 8.13
N ALA A 189 -21.29 2.19 7.47
CA ALA A 189 -22.07 3.31 7.94
C ALA A 189 -22.86 2.99 9.23
N ASP A 190 -23.38 1.76 9.34
CA ASP A 190 -24.19 1.33 10.50
C ASP A 190 -23.40 1.37 11.81
N GLN A 191 -22.07 1.23 11.76
CA GLN A 191 -21.18 1.32 12.93
C GLN A 191 -20.50 2.68 13.08
N VAL A 192 -20.71 3.61 12.15
CA VAL A 192 -19.93 4.85 12.04
C VAL A 192 -18.42 4.53 12.00
N MET A 193 -18.05 3.50 11.25
CA MET A 193 -16.67 2.99 11.21
C MET A 193 -15.73 4.03 10.59
N LYS A 194 -14.53 4.21 11.17
CA LYS A 194 -13.52 5.07 10.50
C LYS A 194 -13.01 4.36 9.25
N MET A 195 -13.07 5.04 8.10
CA MET A 195 -12.68 4.44 6.84
C MET A 195 -11.63 5.27 6.09
N SER A 196 -10.67 4.59 5.47
CA SER A 196 -9.71 5.18 4.53
C SER A 196 -9.83 4.46 3.19
N MET A 197 -10.00 5.22 2.12
CA MET A 197 -10.28 4.69 0.78
C MET A 197 -9.29 5.25 -0.23
N GLU A 198 -8.52 4.36 -0.84
CA GLU A 198 -7.62 4.68 -1.94
C GLU A 198 -8.16 3.98 -3.19
N LEU A 199 -8.78 4.74 -4.08
CA LEU A 199 -9.66 4.23 -5.13
C LEU A 199 -9.07 4.45 -6.53
N GLY A 200 -9.89 4.30 -7.57
CA GLY A 200 -9.47 4.51 -8.95
C GLY A 200 -9.04 5.95 -9.23
N GLY A 201 -7.96 6.11 -10.00
CA GLY A 201 -7.48 7.38 -10.53
C GLY A 201 -7.71 7.50 -12.05
N ASN A 202 -7.54 8.70 -12.57
CA ASN A 202 -7.53 8.99 -14.02
C ASN A 202 -6.50 10.10 -14.31
N ALA A 203 -5.23 9.80 -14.00
CA ALA A 203 -4.16 10.79 -13.91
C ALA A 203 -3.88 11.46 -15.27
N PRO A 204 -3.97 12.80 -15.37
CA PRO A 204 -3.46 13.54 -16.51
C PRO A 204 -1.94 13.72 -16.36
N PHE A 205 -1.20 13.48 -17.45
CA PHE A 205 0.20 13.86 -17.61
C PHE A 205 0.24 14.97 -18.67
N ILE A 206 0.75 16.16 -18.34
CA ILE A 206 0.61 17.35 -19.20
C ILE A 206 2.00 17.83 -19.60
N VAL A 207 2.24 17.95 -20.91
CA VAL A 207 3.47 18.43 -21.53
C VAL A 207 3.18 19.73 -22.27
N PHE A 208 3.78 20.82 -21.80
CA PHE A 208 3.67 22.14 -22.40
C PHE A 208 4.72 22.36 -23.50
N ASP A 209 4.52 23.39 -24.32
CA ASP A 209 5.43 23.75 -25.42
C ASP A 209 6.85 24.11 -24.94
N ASP A 210 6.99 24.55 -23.68
CA ASP A 210 8.26 24.93 -23.04
C ASP A 210 8.89 23.80 -22.21
N ALA A 211 8.32 22.59 -22.26
CA ALA A 211 8.85 21.44 -21.55
C ALA A 211 10.15 20.92 -22.20
N ASP A 212 11.05 20.41 -21.36
CA ASP A 212 12.09 19.50 -21.82
C ASP A 212 11.41 18.20 -22.28
N VAL A 213 11.35 18.02 -23.61
CA VAL A 213 10.65 16.89 -24.24
C VAL A 213 11.30 15.55 -23.88
N ASP A 214 12.63 15.50 -23.74
CA ASP A 214 13.33 14.26 -23.40
C ASP A 214 13.04 13.85 -21.96
N ALA A 215 13.08 14.81 -21.03
CA ALA A 215 12.67 14.58 -19.65
C ALA A 215 11.19 14.18 -19.54
N ALA A 216 10.31 14.80 -20.35
CA ALA A 216 8.90 14.47 -20.39
C ALA A 216 8.64 13.04 -20.89
N VAL A 217 9.35 12.58 -21.92
CA VAL A 217 9.26 11.21 -22.42
C VAL A 217 9.75 10.21 -21.37
N ALA A 218 10.88 10.48 -20.70
CA ALA A 218 11.37 9.62 -19.61
C ALA A 218 10.36 9.53 -18.45
N GLY A 219 9.77 10.65 -18.06
CA GLY A 219 8.70 10.70 -17.05
C GLY A 219 7.43 9.97 -17.48
N ALA A 220 7.05 10.08 -18.75
CA ALA A 220 5.91 9.34 -19.32
C ALA A 220 6.19 7.84 -19.31
N MET A 221 7.40 7.39 -19.68
CA MET A 221 7.77 5.97 -19.65
C MET A 221 7.64 5.37 -18.26
N LEU A 222 8.21 6.03 -17.24
CA LEU A 222 8.16 5.58 -15.85
C LEU A 222 6.75 5.60 -15.26
N SER A 223 5.92 6.57 -15.63
CA SER A 223 4.56 6.71 -15.10
C SER A 223 3.52 5.89 -15.85
N LYS A 224 3.75 5.55 -17.12
CA LYS A 224 2.80 4.80 -17.95
C LYS A 224 3.04 3.30 -17.95
N TYR A 225 4.29 2.85 -18.09
CA TYR A 225 4.61 1.45 -18.40
C TYR A 225 5.09 0.65 -17.20
N ARG A 226 5.55 1.31 -16.12
CA ARG A 226 5.89 0.62 -14.86
C ARG A 226 4.72 -0.26 -14.41
N ASN A 227 5.01 -1.50 -14.00
CA ASN A 227 4.02 -2.49 -13.59
C ASN A 227 2.97 -2.77 -14.68
N ASN A 228 3.36 -2.68 -15.95
CA ASN A 228 2.48 -2.77 -17.13
C ASN A 228 1.30 -1.78 -17.11
N GLY A 229 1.48 -0.60 -16.50
CA GLY A 229 0.41 0.38 -16.38
C GLY A 229 -0.65 0.04 -15.32
N GLN A 230 -0.50 -1.08 -14.60
CA GLN A 230 -1.45 -1.57 -13.60
C GLN A 230 -1.24 -0.88 -12.25
N THR A 231 -1.08 0.44 -12.22
CA THR A 231 -0.95 1.22 -10.98
C THR A 231 -2.03 2.30 -10.90
N CYS A 232 -2.53 2.57 -9.69
CA CYS A 232 -3.58 3.58 -9.49
C CYS A 232 -3.17 5.00 -9.86
N ILE A 233 -1.86 5.27 -9.91
CA ILE A 233 -1.27 6.57 -10.25
C ILE A 233 -0.67 6.60 -11.66
N CYS A 234 -0.86 5.55 -12.46
CA CYS A 234 -0.33 5.53 -13.82
C CYS A 234 -0.92 6.66 -14.66
N ALA A 235 -0.09 7.25 -15.52
CA ALA A 235 -0.55 8.24 -16.49
C ALA A 235 -1.64 7.61 -17.36
N ASN A 236 -2.87 8.09 -17.22
CA ASN A 236 -3.99 7.53 -17.98
C ASN A 236 -4.24 8.31 -19.26
N ARG A 237 -4.08 9.64 -19.19
CA ARG A 237 -4.23 10.56 -20.32
C ARG A 237 -2.98 11.43 -20.42
N ILE A 238 -2.28 11.36 -21.55
CA ILE A 238 -1.09 12.18 -21.81
C ILE A 238 -1.52 13.31 -22.75
N TYR A 239 -1.54 14.53 -22.21
CA TYR A 239 -1.87 15.75 -22.93
C TYR A 239 -0.57 16.44 -23.34
N VAL A 240 -0.41 16.70 -24.63
CA VAL A 240 0.79 17.33 -25.17
C VAL A 240 0.38 18.53 -26.02
N GLN A 241 1.00 19.67 -25.75
CA GLN A 241 0.72 20.90 -26.46
C GLN A 241 1.25 20.85 -27.90
N THR A 242 0.57 21.55 -28.80
CA THR A 242 0.69 21.35 -30.26
C THR A 242 2.11 21.57 -30.78
N ALA A 243 2.91 22.49 -30.23
CA ALA A 243 4.23 22.78 -30.80
C ALA A 243 5.24 21.64 -30.59
N VAL A 244 5.04 20.81 -29.57
CA VAL A 244 5.94 19.69 -29.22
C VAL A 244 5.32 18.31 -29.43
N TYR A 245 4.06 18.25 -29.90
CA TYR A 245 3.29 17.00 -30.03
C TYR A 245 4.00 15.93 -30.86
N ASP A 246 4.36 16.24 -32.10
CA ASP A 246 4.94 15.24 -33.02
C ASP A 246 6.30 14.75 -32.53
N THR A 247 7.11 15.64 -31.96
CA THR A 247 8.43 15.28 -31.41
C THR A 247 8.29 14.39 -30.19
N PHE A 248 7.38 14.71 -29.26
CA PHE A 248 7.11 13.87 -28.10
C PHE A 248 6.57 12.51 -28.52
N ALA A 249 5.60 12.46 -29.44
CA ALA A 249 4.99 11.21 -29.91
C ALA A 249 6.00 10.29 -30.58
N ALA A 250 6.87 10.84 -31.45
CA ALA A 250 7.92 10.07 -32.11
C ALA A 250 8.92 9.47 -31.11
N LYS A 251 9.42 10.29 -30.16
CA LYS A 251 10.36 9.83 -29.13
C LYS A 251 9.73 8.80 -28.20
N LEU A 252 8.49 9.00 -27.77
CA LEU A 252 7.77 8.05 -26.96
C LEU A 252 7.62 6.70 -27.69
N ALA A 253 7.21 6.73 -28.98
CA ALA A 253 7.08 5.53 -29.78
C ALA A 253 8.40 4.74 -29.90
N THR A 254 9.53 5.44 -30.10
CA THR A 254 10.86 4.81 -30.10
C THR A 254 11.15 4.13 -28.77
N THR A 255 10.97 4.82 -27.64
CA THR A 255 11.26 4.24 -26.31
C THR A 255 10.33 3.08 -25.94
N VAL A 256 9.08 3.08 -26.44
CA VAL A 256 8.13 1.98 -26.24
C VAL A 256 8.54 0.74 -27.04
N ALA A 257 9.09 0.92 -28.24
CA ALA A 257 9.55 -0.19 -29.07
C ALA A 257 10.76 -0.93 -28.47
N GLU A 258 11.46 -0.33 -27.51
CA GLU A 258 12.59 -0.92 -26.79
C GLU A 258 12.15 -1.77 -25.58
N LEU A 259 10.84 -1.83 -25.27
CA LEU A 259 10.34 -2.60 -24.15
C LEU A 259 10.39 -4.11 -24.44
N GLU A 260 11.19 -4.82 -23.64
CA GLU A 260 11.30 -6.28 -23.68
C GLU A 260 10.17 -6.95 -22.88
N LEU A 261 9.29 -7.66 -23.58
CA LEU A 261 8.23 -8.48 -22.97
C LEU A 261 8.72 -9.88 -22.65
N GLY A 262 8.31 -10.44 -21.52
CA GLY A 262 8.58 -11.84 -21.22
C GLY A 262 8.25 -12.25 -19.80
N SER A 263 8.83 -13.37 -19.38
CA SER A 263 8.76 -13.80 -17.97
C SER A 263 9.46 -12.77 -17.08
N GLY A 264 8.83 -12.39 -15.97
CA GLY A 264 9.42 -11.45 -15.01
C GLY A 264 10.72 -11.93 -14.35
N PHE A 265 11.06 -13.23 -14.50
CA PHE A 265 12.33 -13.80 -14.06
C PHE A 265 13.45 -13.77 -15.13
N ALA A 266 13.12 -13.52 -16.39
CA ALA A 266 14.11 -13.52 -17.46
C ALA A 266 14.97 -12.23 -17.41
N PRO A 267 16.31 -12.34 -17.58
CA PRO A 267 17.18 -11.18 -17.65
C PRO A 267 16.79 -10.24 -18.79
N GLY A 268 16.78 -8.93 -18.54
CA GLY A 268 16.48 -7.91 -19.55
C GLY A 268 14.99 -7.64 -19.78
N VAL A 269 14.08 -8.49 -19.29
CA VAL A 269 12.63 -8.24 -19.39
C VAL A 269 12.26 -6.99 -18.60
N THR A 270 11.56 -6.08 -19.27
CA THR A 270 11.05 -4.82 -18.70
C THR A 270 9.54 -4.85 -18.50
N MET A 271 8.84 -5.75 -19.19
CA MET A 271 7.38 -5.90 -19.14
C MET A 271 6.99 -7.36 -18.91
N GLY A 272 6.35 -7.65 -17.79
CA GLY A 272 5.83 -8.98 -17.46
C GLY A 272 4.46 -9.25 -18.09
N PRO A 273 3.79 -10.37 -17.79
CA PRO A 273 2.38 -10.54 -18.10
C PRO A 273 1.48 -9.58 -17.30
N LEU A 274 0.25 -9.37 -17.78
CA LEU A 274 -0.82 -8.78 -16.97
C LEU A 274 -1.31 -9.77 -15.91
N ILE A 275 -2.06 -9.29 -14.92
CA ILE A 275 -2.42 -10.11 -13.75
C ILE A 275 -3.33 -11.29 -14.06
N ASP A 276 -4.29 -11.12 -14.97
CA ASP A 276 -5.27 -12.12 -15.39
C ASP A 276 -5.86 -11.78 -16.77
N GLU A 277 -6.65 -12.70 -17.34
CA GLU A 277 -7.32 -12.54 -18.64
C GLU A 277 -8.31 -11.36 -18.68
N ALA A 278 -8.88 -10.96 -17.53
CA ALA A 278 -9.78 -9.82 -17.48
C ALA A 278 -9.06 -8.48 -17.63
N ALA A 279 -7.73 -8.47 -17.50
CA ALA A 279 -6.87 -7.31 -17.71
C ALA A 279 -6.39 -7.15 -19.17
N VAL A 280 -6.59 -8.14 -20.03
CA VAL A 280 -6.13 -8.17 -21.44
C VAL A 280 -7.09 -7.42 -22.37
#